data_AF-A0A494R9Q2-F1
#
_entry.id   AF-A0A494R9Q2-F1
#
_cell.length_a   1.000
_cell.length_b   1.000
_cell.length_c   1.000
_cell.angle_alpha   90.00
_cell.angle_beta   90.00
_cell.angle_gamma   90.00
#
_symmetry.space_group_name_H-M   'P 1'
#
loop_
_entity.id
_entity.type
_entity.pdbx_description
1 polymer ?
#
loop_
_entity_poly.entity_id
_entity_poly.type
_entity_poly.pdbx_seq_one_letter_code
_entity_poly.pdbx_strand_id
1 'polypeptide(L)'
;MTFNEKASQVRNEADKEAIAQLLAQYSWGKDVGPRPAGTVPDSSADLDSLTSEPIKRKLKLETRIQTYRVTLARSIAKHDDLKRRGLDEVGDYDLMVCYSGSPLNACMHTMELHEAHISYDLSILEILDRELSKLDVSIPPRFCVGRCRVACTPGVPGSEMG
;
A
#
# COMPACT_ATOMS: atom_id res chain seq x y z
N MET A 1 -38.55 -6.93 8.54
CA MET A 1 -37.53 -6.47 7.57
C MET A 1 -36.15 -6.74 8.14
N THR A 2 -35.38 -7.59 7.47
CA THR A 2 -34.00 -7.96 7.84
C THR A 2 -33.02 -6.82 7.58
N PHE A 3 -31.78 -6.93 8.07
CA PHE A 3 -30.73 -5.93 7.82
C PHE A 3 -30.47 -5.75 6.32
N ASN A 4 -30.34 -6.86 5.58
CA ASN A 4 -30.08 -6.84 4.14
C ASN A 4 -31.27 -6.27 3.34
N GLU A 5 -32.50 -6.54 3.77
CA GLU A 5 -33.69 -5.95 3.16
C GLU A 5 -33.73 -4.42 3.35
N LYS A 6 -33.35 -3.93 4.53
CA LYS A 6 -33.24 -2.48 4.79
C LYS A 6 -32.14 -1.84 3.94
N ALA A 7 -30.97 -2.46 3.84
CA ALA A 7 -29.89 -1.95 2.99
C ALA A 7 -30.31 -1.90 1.51
N SER A 8 -30.98 -2.94 1.03
CA SER A 8 -31.52 -2.99 -0.33
C SER A 8 -32.58 -1.90 -0.58
N GLN A 9 -33.45 -1.65 0.40
CA GLN A 9 -34.43 -0.56 0.32
C GLN A 9 -33.73 0.80 0.17
N VAL A 10 -32.73 1.10 1.02
CA VAL A 10 -31.96 2.35 0.96
C VAL A 10 -31.29 2.51 -0.41
N ARG A 11 -30.73 1.44 -0.98
CA ARG A 11 -30.12 1.48 -2.33
C ARG A 11 -31.13 1.77 -3.43
N ASN A 12 -32.33 1.19 -3.33
CA ASN A 12 -33.38 1.37 -4.33
C ASN A 12 -33.99 2.78 -4.29
N GLU A 13 -34.07 3.38 -3.10
CA GLU A 13 -34.59 4.73 -2.87
C GLU A 13 -33.54 5.83 -3.08
N ALA A 14 -32.26 5.46 -3.23
CA ALA A 14 -31.17 6.40 -3.40
C ALA A 14 -31.28 7.23 -4.69
N ASP A 15 -31.00 8.53 -4.58
CA ASP A 15 -30.88 9.41 -5.74
C ASP A 15 -29.58 9.11 -6.51
N LYS A 16 -29.72 8.30 -7.57
CA LYS A 16 -28.62 7.87 -8.43
C LYS A 16 -27.98 9.02 -9.19
N GLU A 17 -28.75 10.03 -9.55
CA GLU A 17 -28.26 11.19 -10.29
C GLU A 17 -27.41 12.08 -9.38
N ALA A 18 -27.87 12.36 -8.17
CA ALA A 18 -27.09 13.09 -7.18
C ALA A 18 -25.78 12.37 -6.83
N ILE A 19 -25.82 11.03 -6.70
CA ILE A 19 -24.61 10.22 -6.46
C ILE A 19 -23.64 10.32 -7.64
N ALA A 20 -24.12 10.20 -8.88
CA ALA A 20 -23.27 10.34 -10.07
C ALA A 20 -22.63 11.72 -10.16
N GLN A 21 -23.39 12.78 -9.88
CA GLN A 21 -22.90 14.16 -9.86
C GLN A 21 -21.87 14.41 -8.76
N LEU A 22 -22.05 13.81 -7.58
CA LEU A 22 -21.06 13.82 -6.51
C LEU A 22 -19.75 13.14 -6.96
N LEU A 23 -19.84 11.90 -7.47
CA LEU A 23 -18.67 11.10 -7.84
C LEU A 23 -17.90 11.69 -9.03
N ALA A 24 -18.57 12.46 -9.89
CA ALA A 24 -17.94 13.19 -10.99
C ALA A 24 -16.98 14.29 -10.51
N GLN A 25 -17.13 14.81 -9.29
CA GLN A 25 -16.28 15.87 -8.73
C GLN A 25 -14.90 15.37 -8.30
N TYR A 26 -14.79 14.09 -7.95
CA TYR A 26 -13.52 13.48 -7.57
C TYR A 26 -12.64 13.23 -8.78
N SER A 27 -11.35 13.03 -8.57
CA SER A 27 -10.43 12.63 -9.64
C SER A 27 -10.60 11.14 -10.01
N TRP A 28 -9.81 10.58 -10.93
CA TRP A 28 -9.60 9.13 -10.98
C TRP A 28 -8.43 8.78 -10.06
N GLY A 29 -8.38 7.55 -9.53
CA GLY A 29 -7.42 7.19 -8.49
C GLY A 29 -5.96 7.35 -8.92
N LYS A 30 -5.68 7.17 -10.22
CA LYS A 30 -4.36 7.40 -10.83
C LYS A 30 -3.91 8.87 -10.82
N ASP A 31 -4.86 9.80 -10.71
CA ASP A 31 -4.64 11.25 -10.77
C ASP A 31 -4.55 11.87 -9.36
N VAL A 32 -4.78 11.07 -8.31
CA VAL A 32 -4.58 11.47 -6.92
C VAL A 32 -3.07 11.57 -6.64
N GLY A 33 -2.62 12.74 -6.19
CA GLY A 33 -1.23 12.99 -5.86
C GLY A 33 -0.83 12.57 -4.43
N PRO A 34 0.48 12.55 -4.13
CA PRO A 34 0.97 12.42 -2.77
C PRO A 34 0.54 13.63 -1.91
N ARG A 35 0.63 13.48 -0.60
CA ARG A 35 0.37 14.59 0.34
C ARG A 35 1.50 15.62 0.25
N PRO A 36 1.25 16.88 0.65
CA PRO A 36 2.30 17.88 0.74
C PRO A 36 3.47 17.41 1.61
N ALA A 37 4.69 17.73 1.19
CA ALA A 37 5.91 17.40 1.92
C ALA A 37 5.81 17.84 3.40
N GLY A 38 6.21 16.95 4.32
CA GLY A 38 6.15 17.19 5.76
C GLY A 38 4.81 16.88 6.43
N THR A 39 3.77 16.52 5.67
CA THR A 39 2.46 16.10 6.22
C THR A 39 2.48 14.67 6.77
N VAL A 40 3.29 13.81 6.16
CA VAL A 40 3.60 12.48 6.67
C VAL A 40 4.97 12.55 7.33
N PRO A 41 5.10 12.24 8.64
CA PRO A 41 6.39 12.26 9.29
C PRO A 41 7.36 11.32 8.59
N ASP A 42 8.59 11.78 8.35
CA ASP A 42 9.71 10.92 7.93
C ASP A 42 10.03 9.85 9.01
N SER A 43 9.47 9.96 10.21
CA SER A 43 9.42 8.90 11.23
C SER A 43 8.13 8.10 11.08
N SER A 44 8.08 7.20 10.10
CA SER A 44 7.05 6.17 10.10
C SER A 44 7.47 5.05 11.05
N ALA A 45 6.52 4.39 11.70
CA ALA A 45 6.76 3.14 12.43
C ALA A 45 7.49 2.08 11.55
N ASP A 46 7.43 2.25 10.23
CA ASP A 46 8.11 1.43 9.24
C ASP A 46 9.62 1.65 9.18
N LEU A 47 10.08 2.86 9.49
CA LEU A 47 11.51 3.20 9.56
C LEU A 47 12.09 2.94 10.95
N ASP A 48 11.31 3.18 12.01
CA ASP A 48 11.76 2.99 13.40
C ASP A 48 12.02 1.52 13.75
N SER A 49 11.37 0.59 13.04
CA SER A 49 11.58 -0.86 13.21
C SER A 49 12.72 -1.42 12.37
N LEU A 50 13.45 -0.59 11.62
CA LEU A 50 14.53 -1.04 10.76
C LEU A 50 15.80 -1.33 11.56
N THR A 51 16.36 -2.52 11.33
CA THR A 51 17.68 -2.87 11.85
C THR A 51 18.78 -1.93 11.35
N SER A 52 19.84 -1.76 12.14
CA SER A 52 21.05 -1.04 11.74
C SER A 52 21.92 -1.84 10.77
N GLU A 53 21.68 -3.15 10.62
CA GLU A 53 22.43 -4.00 9.69
C GLU A 53 22.05 -3.69 8.23
N PRO A 54 22.99 -3.21 7.38
CA PRO A 54 22.65 -2.62 6.08
C PRO A 54 21.91 -3.55 5.12
N ILE A 55 22.30 -4.83 5.04
CA ILE A 55 21.68 -5.81 4.13
C ILE A 55 20.25 -6.12 4.57
N LYS A 56 20.04 -6.38 5.86
CA LYS A 56 18.71 -6.65 6.41
C LYS A 56 17.82 -5.41 6.35
N ARG A 57 18.38 -4.21 6.54
CA ARG A 57 17.68 -2.94 6.37
C ARG A 57 17.19 -2.78 4.94
N LYS A 58 18.04 -3.01 3.95
CA LYS A 58 17.69 -2.99 2.53
C LYS A 58 16.55 -3.96 2.20
N LEU A 59 16.68 -5.23 2.58
CA LEU A 59 15.63 -6.25 2.33
C LEU A 59 14.28 -5.88 2.95
N LYS A 60 14.30 -5.31 4.16
CA LYS A 60 13.08 -4.88 4.85
C LYS A 60 12.43 -3.67 4.16
N LEU A 61 13.22 -2.70 3.71
CA LEU A 61 12.73 -1.57 2.92
C LEU A 61 12.09 -2.03 1.61
N GLU A 62 12.76 -2.91 0.85
CA GLU A 62 12.22 -3.46 -0.40
C GLU A 62 10.89 -4.19 -0.19
N THR A 63 10.80 -5.00 0.88
CA THR A 63 9.56 -5.70 1.26
C THR A 63 8.44 -4.72 1.60
N ARG A 64 8.76 -3.64 2.30
CA ARG A 64 7.78 -2.63 2.71
C ARG A 64 7.29 -1.81 1.52
N ILE A 65 8.21 -1.41 0.63
CA ILE A 65 7.89 -0.77 -0.66
C ILE A 65 6.92 -1.64 -1.45
N GLN A 66 7.22 -2.95 -1.58
CA GLN A 66 6.34 -3.85 -2.31
C GLN A 66 4.96 -3.98 -1.65
N THR A 67 4.90 -3.98 -0.33
CA THR A 67 3.62 -3.98 0.42
C THR A 67 2.79 -2.73 0.09
N TYR A 68 3.40 -1.55 0.14
CA TYR A 68 2.72 -0.29 -0.17
C TYR A 68 2.31 -0.18 -1.64
N ARG A 69 3.08 -0.74 -2.57
CA ARG A 69 2.66 -0.80 -3.99
C ARG A 69 1.41 -1.65 -4.18
N VAL A 70 1.29 -2.75 -3.44
CA VAL A 70 0.09 -3.61 -3.47
C VAL A 70 -1.11 -2.92 -2.83
N THR A 71 -0.93 -2.23 -1.70
CA THR A 71 -2.04 -1.49 -1.07
C THR A 71 -2.47 -0.31 -1.92
N LEU A 72 -1.54 0.44 -2.51
CA LEU A 72 -1.82 1.54 -3.43
C LEU A 72 -2.64 1.07 -4.62
N ALA A 73 -2.22 -0.01 -5.30
CA ALA A 73 -2.96 -0.56 -6.42
C ALA A 73 -4.39 -0.97 -6.04
N ARG A 74 -4.57 -1.55 -4.85
CA ARG A 74 -5.90 -1.90 -4.33
C ARG A 74 -6.75 -0.67 -4.05
N SER A 75 -6.18 0.35 -3.42
CA SER A 75 -6.88 1.60 -3.09
C SER A 75 -7.32 2.34 -4.36
N ILE A 76 -6.46 2.41 -5.38
CA ILE A 76 -6.81 2.96 -6.70
C ILE A 76 -7.95 2.18 -7.34
N ALA A 77 -7.87 0.84 -7.33
CA ALA A 77 -8.93 0.01 -7.90
C ALA A 77 -10.29 0.24 -7.19
N LYS A 78 -10.29 0.27 -5.85
CA LYS A 78 -11.50 0.52 -5.06
C LYS A 78 -12.10 1.91 -5.29
N HIS A 79 -11.24 2.93 -5.35
CA HIS A 79 -11.65 4.29 -5.69
C HIS A 79 -12.32 4.35 -7.07
N ASP A 80 -11.69 3.75 -8.08
CA ASP A 80 -12.20 3.75 -9.44
C ASP A 80 -13.48 2.90 -9.59
N ASP A 81 -13.58 1.78 -8.87
CA ASP A 81 -14.78 0.94 -8.85
C ASP A 81 -15.95 1.68 -8.20
N LEU A 82 -15.73 2.42 -7.10
CA LEU A 82 -16.74 3.29 -6.51
C LEU A 82 -17.17 4.37 -7.49
N LYS A 83 -16.25 4.97 -8.23
CA LYS A 83 -16.59 5.97 -9.26
C LYS A 83 -17.43 5.38 -10.40
N ARG A 84 -17.17 4.13 -10.81
CA ARG A 84 -17.90 3.45 -11.90
C ARG A 84 -19.27 2.92 -11.46
N ARG A 85 -19.34 2.34 -10.26
CA ARG A 85 -20.49 1.56 -9.78
C ARG A 85 -21.34 2.32 -8.76
N GLY A 86 -20.84 3.45 -8.25
CA GLY A 86 -21.49 4.23 -7.23
C GLY A 86 -21.78 3.42 -5.98
N LEU A 87 -22.98 3.61 -5.45
CA LEU A 87 -23.41 3.00 -4.19
C LEU A 87 -23.23 1.48 -4.15
N ASP A 88 -23.31 0.78 -5.29
CA ASP A 88 -23.15 -0.67 -5.38
C ASP A 88 -21.77 -1.18 -4.96
N GLU A 89 -20.75 -0.32 -4.86
CA GLU A 89 -19.44 -0.68 -4.31
C GLU A 89 -19.35 -0.50 -2.79
N VAL A 90 -20.23 0.31 -2.19
CA VAL A 90 -20.28 0.50 -0.74
C VAL A 90 -20.84 -0.75 -0.07
N GLY A 91 -20.22 -1.24 1.00
CA GLY A 91 -20.73 -2.39 1.75
C GLY A 91 -21.99 -2.05 2.56
N ASP A 92 -22.88 -3.02 2.79
CA ASP A 92 -24.11 -2.80 3.56
C ASP A 92 -23.84 -2.34 5.00
N TYR A 93 -22.76 -2.84 5.62
CA TYR A 93 -22.35 -2.38 6.94
C TYR A 93 -21.97 -0.90 6.92
N ASP A 94 -21.16 -0.47 5.95
CA ASP A 94 -20.76 0.93 5.85
C ASP A 94 -21.96 1.83 5.58
N LEU A 95 -22.80 1.43 4.62
CA LEU A 95 -24.01 2.17 4.29
C LEU A 95 -24.95 2.33 5.49
N MET A 96 -25.27 1.23 6.17
CA MET A 96 -26.31 1.23 7.20
C MET A 96 -25.82 1.65 8.59
N VAL A 97 -24.57 1.33 8.92
CA VAL A 97 -24.00 1.54 10.26
C VAL A 97 -23.07 2.76 10.27
N CYS A 98 -22.01 2.75 9.45
CA CYS A 98 -21.03 3.84 9.45
C CYS A 98 -21.65 5.16 8.98
N TYR A 99 -22.55 5.10 8.01
CA TYR A 99 -23.16 6.29 7.39
C TYR A 99 -24.66 6.43 7.65
N SER A 100 -25.19 5.66 8.62
CA SER A 100 -26.57 5.78 9.12
C SER A 100 -27.65 5.74 8.04
N GLY A 101 -27.43 4.96 6.98
CA GLY A 101 -28.36 4.80 5.86
C GLY A 101 -28.38 5.98 4.88
N SER A 102 -27.40 6.88 4.89
CA SER A 102 -27.28 7.99 3.93
C SER A 102 -26.41 7.59 2.71
N PRO A 103 -27.01 7.38 1.52
CA PRO A 103 -26.25 6.95 0.34
C PRO A 103 -25.20 7.96 -0.12
N LEU A 104 -25.55 9.25 -0.14
CA LEU A 104 -24.65 10.33 -0.56
C LEU A 104 -23.44 10.43 0.37
N ASN A 105 -23.68 10.45 1.69
CA ASN A 105 -22.59 10.52 2.67
C ASN A 105 -21.70 9.26 2.59
N ALA A 106 -22.31 8.10 2.34
CA ALA A 106 -21.56 6.86 2.18
C ALA A 106 -20.62 6.91 0.98
N CYS A 107 -21.10 7.37 -0.18
CA CYS A 107 -20.24 7.55 -1.35
C CYS A 107 -19.16 8.61 -1.11
N MET A 108 -19.53 9.78 -0.55
CA MET A 108 -18.62 10.89 -0.28
C MET A 108 -17.45 10.47 0.62
N HIS A 109 -17.76 9.93 1.81
CA HIS A 109 -16.74 9.56 2.78
C HIS A 109 -15.93 8.33 2.34
N THR A 110 -16.52 7.41 1.58
CA THR A 110 -15.75 6.29 1.02
C THR A 110 -14.75 6.78 -0.04
N MET A 111 -15.13 7.77 -0.87
CA MET A 111 -14.20 8.41 -1.80
C MET A 111 -13.06 9.13 -1.06
N GLU A 112 -13.40 9.99 -0.09
CA GLU A 112 -12.43 10.71 0.72
C GLU A 112 -11.44 9.77 1.43
N LEU A 113 -11.94 8.64 1.96
CA LEU A 113 -11.11 7.62 2.59
C LEU A 113 -10.14 6.98 1.59
N HIS A 114 -10.60 6.67 0.38
CA HIS A 114 -9.73 6.09 -0.65
C HIS A 114 -8.69 7.09 -1.17
N GLU A 115 -9.03 8.36 -1.42
CA GLU A 115 -8.05 9.39 -1.76
C GLU A 115 -7.05 9.62 -0.62
N ALA A 116 -7.51 9.57 0.64
CA ALA A 116 -6.64 9.66 1.80
C ALA A 116 -5.65 8.48 1.90
N HIS A 117 -6.08 7.26 1.56
CA HIS A 117 -5.20 6.09 1.48
C HIS A 117 -4.23 6.16 0.31
N ILE A 118 -4.68 6.55 -0.89
CA ILE A 118 -3.83 6.68 -2.08
C ILE A 118 -2.73 7.73 -1.83
N SER A 119 -3.12 8.93 -1.39
CA SER A 119 -2.17 10.00 -1.10
C SER A 119 -1.18 9.63 0.01
N TYR A 120 -1.63 8.90 1.03
CA TYR A 120 -0.75 8.41 2.10
C TYR A 120 0.26 7.38 1.58
N ASP A 121 -0.20 6.36 0.86
CA ASP A 121 0.65 5.30 0.33
C ASP A 121 1.70 5.87 -0.63
N LEU A 122 1.33 6.82 -1.50
CA LEU A 122 2.27 7.54 -2.35
C LEU A 122 3.34 8.28 -1.55
N SER A 123 2.94 9.01 -0.50
CA SER A 123 3.86 9.76 0.36
C SER A 123 4.83 8.82 1.10
N ILE A 124 4.36 7.66 1.56
CA ILE A 124 5.22 6.65 2.20
C ILE A 124 6.20 6.04 1.20
N LEU A 125 5.75 5.73 -0.02
CA LEU A 125 6.64 5.21 -1.06
C LEU A 125 7.79 6.19 -1.37
N GLU A 126 7.51 7.49 -1.47
CA GLU A 126 8.55 8.51 -1.64
C GLU A 126 9.55 8.55 -0.48
N ILE A 127 9.11 8.35 0.76
CA ILE A 127 10.00 8.26 1.93
C ILE A 127 10.87 7.00 1.83
N LEU A 128 10.27 5.85 1.57
CA LEU A 128 10.97 4.55 1.53
C LEU A 128 11.96 4.48 0.36
N ASP A 129 11.61 4.98 -0.82
CA ASP A 129 12.49 5.02 -1.99
C ASP A 129 13.69 5.95 -1.76
N ARG A 130 13.50 7.08 -1.08
CA ARG A 130 14.60 7.97 -0.65
C ARG A 130 15.54 7.27 0.34
N GLU A 131 14.99 6.55 1.32
CA GLU A 131 15.80 5.79 2.29
C GLU A 131 16.57 4.63 1.65
N LEU A 132 15.94 3.89 0.72
CA LEU A 132 16.58 2.83 -0.03
C LEU A 132 17.74 3.38 -0.88
N SER A 133 17.53 4.52 -1.54
CA SER A 133 18.55 5.19 -2.35
C SER A 133 19.79 5.59 -1.52
N LYS A 134 19.60 6.06 -0.28
CA LYS A 134 20.73 6.36 0.63
C LYS A 134 21.56 5.12 0.96
N LEU A 135 20.92 3.97 1.11
CA LEU A 135 21.62 2.71 1.40
C LEU A 135 22.39 2.18 0.20
N ASP A 136 21.83 2.26 -1.00
CA ASP A 136 22.49 1.81 -2.23
C ASP A 136 23.77 2.60 -2.54
N VAL A 137 23.82 3.88 -2.19
CA VAL A 137 25.05 4.68 -2.26
C VAL A 137 26.09 4.23 -1.21
N SER A 138 25.64 3.70 -0.07
CA SER A 138 26.51 3.30 1.05
C SER A 138 27.03 1.86 1.00
N ILE A 139 26.35 0.96 0.28
CA ILE A 139 26.72 -0.46 0.17
C ILE A 139 27.45 -0.69 -1.16
N PRO A 140 28.78 -0.90 -1.17
CA PRO A 140 29.49 -1.18 -2.40
C PRO A 140 29.04 -2.53 -3.00
N PRO A 141 28.98 -2.65 -4.35
CA PRO A 141 28.40 -3.80 -5.06
C PRO A 141 29.11 -5.15 -4.85
N ARG A 142 30.18 -5.21 -4.05
CA ARG A 142 30.96 -6.42 -3.78
C ARG A 142 30.47 -7.24 -2.57
N PHE A 143 29.41 -6.81 -1.88
CA PHE A 143 28.86 -7.51 -0.70
C PHE A 143 27.77 -8.56 -1.03
N CYS A 144 27.75 -9.09 -2.26
CA CYS A 144 27.06 -10.35 -2.54
C CYS A 144 27.86 -11.49 -1.89
N VAL A 145 27.49 -11.87 -0.67
CA VAL A 145 28.11 -13.00 0.05
C VAL A 145 27.64 -14.32 -0.53
N GLY A 146 28.06 -14.61 -1.76
CA GLY A 146 28.09 -15.94 -2.34
C GLY A 146 29.49 -16.50 -2.19
N ARG A 147 29.72 -17.30 -1.15
CA ARG A 147 30.74 -18.37 -1.12
C ARG A 147 30.54 -19.21 0.14
N CYS A 148 29.73 -20.27 0.02
CA CYS A 148 30.01 -21.51 0.73
C CYS A 148 31.43 -21.94 0.36
N ARG A 149 32.41 -21.68 1.23
CA ARG A 149 33.69 -22.40 1.19
C ARG A 149 33.43 -23.79 1.75
N VAL A 150 33.09 -24.74 0.88
CA VAL A 150 33.35 -26.15 1.19
C VAL A 150 34.86 -26.27 1.37
N ALA A 151 35.27 -26.70 2.55
CA ALA A 151 36.65 -27.00 2.86
C ALA A 151 37.10 -28.20 2.01
N CYS A 152 37.94 -27.96 1.00
CA CYS A 152 38.78 -29.00 0.44
C CYS A 152 40.04 -29.07 1.29
N THR A 153 40.15 -30.13 2.08
CA THR A 153 41.39 -30.56 2.75
C THR A 153 42.47 -30.82 1.69
N PRO A 154 43.73 -30.41 1.89
CA PRO A 154 44.83 -30.84 1.04
C PRO A 154 45.16 -32.30 1.34
N GLY A 155 44.96 -33.17 0.34
CA GLY A 155 45.45 -34.54 0.35
C GLY A 155 46.97 -34.60 0.33
N VAL A 156 47.53 -35.40 1.21
CA VAL A 156 48.96 -35.72 1.33
C VAL A 156 49.40 -36.56 0.12
N PRO A 157 50.47 -36.21 -0.61
CA PRO A 157 51.08 -37.11 -1.58
C PRO A 157 51.99 -38.13 -0.87
N GLY A 158 51.81 -39.40 -1.21
CA GLY A 158 52.48 -40.55 -0.60
C GLY A 158 54.00 -40.53 -0.70
N SER A 159 54.63 -41.06 0.34
CA SER A 159 56.02 -41.52 0.34
C SER A 159 56.01 -43.03 0.20
N GLU A 160 56.34 -43.54 -0.99
CA GLU A 160 56.84 -44.90 -1.18
C GLU A 160 58.06 -44.82 -2.12
N MET A 161 59.25 -44.88 -1.52
CA MET A 161 60.47 -45.39 -2.14
C MET A 161 61.31 -45.98 -1.00
N GLY A 162 61.56 -47.30 -1.05
CA GLY A 162 62.37 -48.04 -0.11
C GLY A 162 61.91 -49.48 0.05
#